data_AF-A0A357V4I6-F1
#
_entry.id   AF-A0A357V4I6-F1
#
_cell.length_a   1.000
_cell.length_b   1.000
_cell.length_c   1.000
_cell.angle_alpha   90.00
_cell.angle_beta   90.00
_cell.angle_gamma   90.00
#
_symmetry.space_group_name_H-M   'P 1'
#
loop_
_entity.id
_entity.type
_entity.pdbx_description
1 polymer ?
#
loop_
_entity_poly.entity_id
_entity_poly.type
_entity_poly.pdbx_seq_one_letter_code
_entity_poly.pdbx_strand_id
1 'polypeptide(L)' 'LFEGRDRTTGKAKWTASRVDLVFGSNSQLRALAEVYAQDGAEKAFVRAFVDAWAKVMNADRFDLA' A
#
# COMPACT_ATOMS: atom_id res chain seq x y z
N LEU A 1 7.77 -5.49 -15.59
CA LEU A 1 8.46 -4.89 -14.44
C LEU A 1 9.00 -3.52 -14.86
N PHE A 2 8.94 -2.55 -13.96
CA PHE A 2 9.44 -1.19 -14.13
C PHE A 2 10.59 -0.96 -13.16
N GLU A 3 11.48 -0.01 -13.47
CA GLU A 3 12.61 0.35 -12.63
C GLU A 3 12.50 1.82 -12.18
N GLY A 4 12.50 2.03 -10.87
CA GLY A 4 12.62 3.35 -10.26
C GLY A 4 14.08 3.73 -10.10
N ARG A 5 14.53 4.72 -10.86
CA ARG A 5 15.89 5.25 -10.80
C ARG A 5 15.92 6.54 -10.00
N ASP A 6 17.01 6.74 -9.27
CA ASP A 6 17.33 8.03 -8.71
C ASP A 6 17.44 9.09 -9.82
N ARG A 7 16.74 10.21 -9.68
CA ARG A 7 16.64 11.21 -10.75
C ARG A 7 17.97 11.90 -11.03
N THR A 8 18.84 12.05 -10.03
CA THR A 8 20.10 12.78 -10.15
C THR A 8 21.23 11.88 -10.65
N THR A 9 21.31 10.66 -10.13
CA THR A 9 22.43 9.74 -10.38
C THR A 9 22.13 8.68 -11.44
N GLY A 10 20.86 8.49 -11.82
CA GLY A 10 20.42 7.44 -12.74
C GLY A 10 20.54 6.01 -12.20
N LYS A 11 20.99 5.85 -10.95
CA LYS A 11 21.17 4.55 -10.31
C LYS A 11 19.81 3.91 -10.02
N ALA A 12 19.69 2.63 -10.34
CA ALA A 12 18.53 1.81 -9.99
C ALA A 12 18.34 1.83 -8.46
N LYS A 13 17.13 2.19 -8.00
CA LYS A 13 16.75 2.15 -6.58
C LYS A 13 15.71 1.06 -6.30
N TRP A 14 14.71 0.93 -7.17
CA TRP A 14 13.56 0.07 -6.93
C TRP A 14 13.13 -0.67 -8.20
N THR A 15 12.51 -1.83 -8.04
CA THR A 15 11.76 -2.51 -9.10
C THR A 15 10.30 -2.62 -8.67
N ALA A 16 9.38 -2.50 -9.62
CA ALA A 16 7.95 -2.52 -9.34
C ALA A 16 7.15 -3.13 -10.49
N SER A 17 5.97 -3.65 -10.20
CA SER A 17 4.98 -4.08 -11.18
C SER A 17 3.92 -2.98 -11.38
N ARG A 18 2.90 -3.27 -12.21
CA ARG A 18 1.74 -2.36 -12.35
C ARG A 18 0.90 -2.31 -11.07
N VAL A 19 0.85 -3.40 -10.31
CA VAL A 19 0.05 -3.49 -9.07
C VAL A 19 0.59 -2.54 -8.00
N ASP A 20 1.91 -2.29 -8.00
CA ASP A 20 2.52 -1.35 -7.07
C ASP A 20 2.30 0.09 -7.55
N LEU A 21 2.60 0.37 -8.83
CA LEU A 21 2.60 1.74 -9.36
C LEU A 21 1.21 2.34 -9.53
N VAL A 22 0.14 1.53 -9.55
CA VAL A 22 -1.23 2.04 -9.66
C VAL A 22 -1.62 2.92 -8.46
N PHE A 23 -1.07 2.65 -7.27
CA PHE A 23 -1.27 3.46 -6.07
C PHE A 23 -0.66 4.87 -6.16
N GLY A 24 0.28 5.10 -7.09
CA GLY A 24 0.86 6.42 -7.34
C GLY A 24 0.26 7.16 -8.56
N SER A 25 -0.58 6.48 -9.35
CA SER A 25 -1.04 6.93 -10.67
C SER A 25 -2.55 7.15 -10.75
N ASN A 26 -3.36 6.25 -10.18
CA ASN A 26 -4.80 6.44 -10.10
C ASN A 26 -5.12 7.46 -9.00
N SER A 27 -5.91 8.50 -9.30
CA SER A 27 -6.16 9.62 -8.39
C SER A 27 -6.81 9.21 -7.07
N GLN A 28 -7.75 8.25 -7.09
CA GLN A 28 -8.42 7.78 -5.88
C GLN A 28 -7.48 6.94 -5.00
N LEU A 29 -6.73 6.01 -5.61
CA LEU A 29 -5.79 5.19 -4.88
C LEU A 29 -4.61 6.00 -4.33
N ARG A 30 -4.18 7.02 -5.07
CA ARG A 30 -3.16 7.97 -4.64
C ARG A 30 -3.60 8.76 -3.41
N ALA A 31 -4.84 9.25 -3.39
CA ALA A 31 -5.37 9.95 -2.21
C ALA A 31 -5.34 9.07 -0.95
N LEU A 32 -5.62 7.77 -1.07
CA LEU A 32 -5.49 6.82 0.04
C LEU A 32 -4.03 6.60 0.45
N ALA A 33 -3.14 6.44 -0.53
CA ALA A 33 -1.71 6.26 -0.25
C ALA A 33 -1.12 7.48 0.47
N GLU A 34 -1.54 8.69 0.11
CA GLU A 34 -1.10 9.94 0.76
C GLU A 34 -1.51 10.00 2.24
N VAL A 35 -2.70 9.55 2.62
CA VAL A 35 -3.14 9.48 4.04
C VAL A 35 -2.18 8.62 4.88
N TYR A 36 -1.78 7.45 4.37
CA TYR A 36 -0.90 6.54 5.11
C TYR A 36 0.59 6.92 5.04
N ALA A 37 0.97 7.78 4.09
CA ALA A 37 2.34 8.28 3.95
C ALA A 37 2.61 9.57 4.74
N GLN A 38 1.60 10.15 5.40
CA GLN A 38 1.77 11.34 6.24
C GLN A 38 2.55 11.05 7.52
N ASP A 39 3.29 12.04 8.00
CA ASP A 39 3.93 11.99 9.31
C ASP A 39 2.88 11.76 10.41
N GLY A 40 3.14 10.77 11.28
CA GLY A 40 2.22 10.35 12.34
C GLY A 40 1.15 9.33 11.91
N ALA A 41 1.05 8.97 10.63
CA ALA A 41 0.08 7.98 10.16
C ALA A 41 0.48 6.52 10.41
N GLU A 42 1.71 6.24 10.84
CA GLU A 42 2.25 4.88 11.02
C GLU A 42 1.35 4.01 11.91
N LYS A 43 0.94 4.52 13.08
CA LYS A 43 0.06 3.76 13.99
C LYS A 43 -1.32 3.50 13.38
N ALA A 44 -1.84 4.46 12.61
CA ALA A 44 -3.12 4.31 11.91
C ALA A 44 -3.01 3.26 10.78
N PHE A 45 -1.91 3.28 10.03
CA PHE A 45 -1.61 2.28 9.01
C PHE A 45 -1.51 0.87 9.60
N VAL A 46 -0.75 0.67 10.68
CA VAL A 46 -0.61 -0.63 11.34
C VAL A 46 -1.97 -1.15 11.80
N ARG A 47 -2.78 -0.30 12.43
CA ARG A 47 -4.13 -0.69 12.87
C ARG A 47 -5.02 -1.10 11.70
N ALA A 48 -5.08 -0.27 10.65
CA ALA A 48 -5.88 -0.55 9.47
C ALA A 48 -5.44 -1.84 8.76
N PHE A 49 -4.12 -2.09 8.71
CA PHE A 49 -3.57 -3.32 8.15
C PHE A 49 -3.99 -4.55 8.96
N VAL A 50 -3.87 -4.51 10.30
CA VAL A 50 -4.28 -5.62 11.17
C VAL A 50 -5.78 -5.90 11.06
N ASP A 51 -6.61 -4.85 11.03
CA ASP A 51 -8.05 -4.98 10.89
C ASP A 51 -8.41 -5.63 9.53
N ALA A 52 -7.77 -5.21 8.44
CA ALA A 52 -7.95 -5.81 7.12
C ALA A 52 -7.48 -7.27 7.08
N TRP A 53 -6.34 -7.58 7.70
CA TRP A 53 -5.82 -8.94 7.79
C TRP A 53 -6.80 -9.86 8.54
N ALA A 54 -7.22 -9.46 9.75
CA ALA A 54 -8.16 -10.22 10.56
C ALA A 54 -9.50 -10.43 9.85
N LYS A 55 -9.98 -9.44 9.10
CA LYS A 55 -11.18 -9.57 8.27
C LYS A 55 -11.04 -10.67 7.23
N VAL A 56 -9.92 -10.74 6.51
CA VAL A 56 -9.69 -11.78 5.50
C VAL A 56 -9.54 -13.15 6.15
N MET A 57 -8.83 -13.25 7.29
CA MET A 57 -8.64 -14.52 8.00
C MET A 57 -9.94 -15.13 8.55
N ASN A 58 -10.99 -14.33 8.73
CA ASN A 58 -12.30 -14.80 9.19
C ASN A 58 -13.35 -14.84 8.06
N ALA A 59 -12.97 -14.63 6.81
CA ALA A 59 -13.92 -14.48 5.70
C ALA A 59 -14.73 -15.76 5.40
N ASP A 60 -14.29 -16.92 5.89
CA ASP A 60 -14.94 -18.22 5.73
C ASP A 60 -15.49 -18.80 7.04
N ARG A 61 -15.44 -18.05 8.15
CA ARG A 61 -15.94 -18.46 9.47
C ARG A 61 -17.46 -18.32 9.59
N PHE A 62 -18.18 -19.05 8.75
CA PHE A 62 -19.64 -19.09 8.74
C PHE A 62 -20.25 -19.69 10.02
N ASP A 63 -19.45 -20.35 10.84
CA ASP A 63 -19.82 -20.91 12.14
C ASP A 63 -19.97 -19.87 13.26
N LEU A 64 -19.51 -18.63 13.04
CA LEU A 64 -19.56 -17.54 14.02
C LEU A 64 -20.69 -16.53 13.76
N ALA A 65 -21.58 -16.81 12.80
CA ALA A 65 -22.67 -15.92 12.36
C ALA A 65 -23.92 -15.99 13.25
#